data_AF-A0A661G5K0-F1
#
_entry.id   AF-A0A661G5K0-F1
#
_cell.length_a   1.000
_cell.length_b   1.000
_cell.length_c   1.000
_cell.angle_alpha   90.00
_cell.angle_beta   90.00
_cell.angle_gamma   90.00
#
_symmetry.space_group_name_H-M   'P 1'
#
loop_
_entity.id
_entity.type
_entity.pdbx_description
1 polymer ?
#
loop_
_entity_poly.entity_id
_entity_poly.type
_entity_poly.pdbx_seq_one_letter_code
_entity_poly.pdbx_strand_id
1 'polypeptide(L)'
;MSNRRADVHLSACDPVLAGVVAATRLPPLQSGHDPYRALLRAGLAQQVSKQAADAIENRFLDLFPRREPSPARLLRATPEQLRAAGLSRQKAGYMHAIATAARGGRLARSRLERLDDDALLERLTAIRGIGRWTAEMVLM
;
A
#
# COMPACT_ATOMS: atom_id res chain seq x y z
N MET A 1 9.39 4.07 16.78
CA MET A 1 9.26 5.54 16.79
C MET A 1 8.17 5.92 17.80
N SER A 2 8.19 7.10 18.41
CA SER A 2 7.18 7.52 19.41
C SER A 2 6.40 8.71 18.86
N ASN A 3 5.07 8.69 18.96
CA ASN A 3 4.19 9.78 18.48
C ASN A 3 4.24 11.04 19.36
N ARG A 4 5.05 11.04 20.43
CA ARG A 4 5.04 12.06 21.48
C ARG A 4 5.14 13.50 20.97
N ARG A 5 5.92 13.77 19.92
CA ARG A 5 6.01 15.13 19.34
C ARG A 5 4.71 15.56 18.68
N ALA A 6 4.06 14.68 17.93
CA ALA A 6 2.77 14.94 17.30
C ALA A 6 1.68 15.11 18.37
N ASP A 7 1.65 14.23 19.37
CA ASP A 7 0.68 14.29 20.47
C ASP A 7 0.73 15.64 21.20
N VAL A 8 1.94 16.11 21.54
CA VAL A 8 2.16 17.41 22.19
C VAL A 8 1.72 18.57 21.30
N HIS A 9 2.09 18.55 20.01
CA HIS A 9 1.73 19.60 19.08
C HIS A 9 0.21 19.71 18.89
N LEU A 10 -0.46 18.57 18.60
CA LEU A 10 -1.91 18.54 18.41
C LEU A 10 -2.67 18.98 19.66
N SER A 11 -2.23 18.53 20.84
CA SER A 11 -2.87 18.91 22.11
C SER A 11 -2.71 20.40 22.43
N ALA A 12 -1.61 21.03 21.99
CA ALA A 12 -1.40 22.46 22.16
C ALA A 12 -2.19 23.32 21.16
N CYS A 13 -2.46 22.79 19.97
CA CYS A 13 -3.16 23.53 18.90
C CYS A 13 -4.68 23.39 18.94
N ASP A 14 -5.23 22.30 19.49
CA ASP A 14 -6.67 22.04 19.46
C ASP A 14 -7.15 21.31 20.75
N PRO A 15 -8.03 21.92 21.56
CA PRO A 15 -8.53 21.32 22.80
C PRO A 15 -9.41 20.07 22.57
N VAL A 16 -10.07 19.94 21.42
CA VAL A 16 -10.81 18.73 21.05
C VAL A 16 -9.82 17.58 20.80
N LEU A 17 -8.77 17.83 20.03
CA LEU A 17 -7.72 16.84 19.80
C LEU A 17 -6.96 16.51 21.08
N ALA A 18 -6.74 17.48 21.98
CA ALA A 18 -6.15 17.24 23.29
C ALA A 18 -6.97 16.23 24.12
N GLY A 19 -8.30 16.37 24.10
CA GLY A 19 -9.19 15.40 24.73
C GLY A 19 -9.08 14.00 24.14
N VAL A 20 -8.99 13.88 22.81
CA VAL A 20 -8.82 12.59 22.12
C VAL A 20 -7.47 11.93 22.46
N VAL A 21 -6.38 12.70 22.42
CA VAL A 21 -5.02 12.22 22.76
C VAL A 21 -4.94 11.78 24.22
N ALA A 22 -5.59 12.49 25.14
CA ALA A 22 -5.66 12.11 26.54
C ALA A 22 -6.48 10.83 26.78
N ALA A 23 -7.57 10.65 26.04
CA ALA A 23 -8.47 9.50 26.18
C ALA A 23 -7.94 8.23 25.49
N THR A 24 -7.07 8.35 24.48
CA THR A 24 -6.66 7.23 23.62
C THR A 24 -5.14 7.19 23.46
N ARG A 25 -4.53 6.03 23.78
CA ARG A 25 -3.14 5.78 23.41
C ARG A 25 -3.06 5.09 22.06
N LEU A 26 -2.70 5.82 21.02
CA LEU A 26 -2.49 5.25 19.69
C LEU A 26 -1.12 4.56 19.60
N PRO A 27 -1.03 3.42 18.89
CA PRO A 27 0.26 2.84 18.57
C PRO A 27 1.08 3.80 17.71
N PRO A 28 2.41 3.73 17.77
CA PRO A 28 3.24 4.55 16.92
C PRO A 28 2.99 4.25 15.45
N LEU A 29 3.03 5.30 14.61
CA LEU A 29 2.96 5.13 13.17
C LEU A 29 4.07 4.18 12.71
N GLN A 30 3.69 3.18 11.91
CA GLN A 30 4.63 2.23 11.35
C GLN A 30 5.09 2.74 10.00
N SER A 31 6.31 3.26 9.94
CA SER A 31 6.93 3.65 8.68
C SER A 31 7.79 2.53 8.09
N GLY A 32 8.06 2.61 6.80
CA GLY A 32 9.06 1.75 6.14
C GLY A 32 8.51 0.50 5.48
N HIS A 33 7.23 0.46 5.14
CA HIS A 33 6.69 -0.57 4.27
C HIS A 33 7.38 -0.55 2.90
N ASP A 34 7.67 -1.72 2.34
CA ASP A 34 8.14 -1.85 0.95
C ASP A 34 7.07 -1.27 0.01
N PRO A 35 7.37 -0.21 -0.78
CA PRO A 35 6.39 0.46 -1.63
C PRO A 35 5.66 -0.48 -2.59
N TYR A 36 6.37 -1.51 -3.07
CA TYR A 36 5.77 -2.52 -3.93
C TYR A 36 4.70 -3.33 -3.20
N ARG A 37 5.02 -3.88 -2.02
CA ARG A 37 4.05 -4.63 -1.20
C ARG A 37 2.90 -3.75 -0.71
N ALA A 38 3.17 -2.50 -0.35
CA ALA A 38 2.13 -1.54 0.05
C ALA A 38 1.11 -1.32 -1.06
N LEU A 39 1.56 -1.09 -2.30
CA LEU A 39 0.68 -0.92 -3.46
C LEU A 39 -0.10 -2.19 -3.81
N LEU A 40 0.52 -3.38 -3.72
CA LEU A 40 -0.20 -4.63 -3.91
C LEU A 40 -1.35 -4.75 -2.90
N ARG A 41 -1.05 -4.56 -1.61
CA ARG A 41 -2.04 -4.67 -0.53
C ARG A 41 -3.18 -3.67 -0.70
N ALA A 42 -2.85 -2.42 -0.99
CA ALA A 42 -3.84 -1.38 -1.23
C ALA A 42 -4.73 -1.72 -2.43
N GLY A 43 -4.15 -2.18 -3.55
CA GLY A 43 -4.91 -2.61 -4.73
C GLY A 43 -5.82 -3.81 -4.49
N LEU A 44 -5.37 -4.79 -3.68
CA LEU A 44 -6.18 -5.94 -3.28
C LEU A 44 -7.38 -5.52 -2.40
N ALA A 45 -7.17 -4.56 -1.50
CA ALA A 45 -8.18 -4.07 -0.57
C ALA A 45 -9.20 -3.08 -1.17
N GLN A 46 -9.01 -2.59 -2.40
CA GLN A 46 -9.94 -1.63 -3.03
C GLN A 46 -11.39 -2.16 -3.08
N GLN A 47 -12.35 -1.33 -2.67
CA GLN A 47 -13.80 -1.58 -2.79
C GLN A 47 -14.31 -2.86 -2.11
N VAL A 48 -13.61 -3.36 -1.08
CA VAL A 48 -14.03 -4.54 -0.32
C VAL A 48 -13.88 -4.30 1.19
N SER A 49 -14.56 -5.09 2.00
CA SER A 49 -14.36 -5.06 3.45
C SER A 49 -12.95 -5.53 3.83
N LYS A 50 -12.48 -5.16 5.02
CA LYS A 50 -11.19 -5.63 5.55
C LYS A 50 -11.09 -7.16 5.56
N GLN A 51 -12.13 -7.85 6.03
CA GLN A 51 -12.17 -9.31 6.08
C GLN A 51 -12.05 -9.93 4.68
N ALA A 52 -12.74 -9.36 3.68
CA ALA A 52 -12.64 -9.82 2.30
C ALA A 52 -11.26 -9.54 1.71
N ALA A 53 -10.67 -8.37 1.99
CA ALA A 53 -9.31 -8.02 1.58
C ALA A 53 -8.29 -9.02 2.15
N ASP A 54 -8.35 -9.32 3.45
CA ASP A 54 -7.44 -10.27 4.12
C ASP A 54 -7.57 -11.68 3.52
N ALA A 55 -8.79 -12.13 3.21
CA ALA A 55 -9.03 -13.42 2.58
C ALA A 55 -8.47 -13.49 1.14
N ILE A 56 -8.65 -12.41 0.35
CA ILE A 56 -8.09 -12.30 -1.00
C ILE A 56 -6.57 -12.25 -0.95
N GLU A 57 -6.00 -11.44 -0.05
CA GLU A 57 -4.55 -11.31 0.13
C GLU A 57 -3.93 -12.65 0.49
N ASN A 58 -4.52 -13.41 1.41
CA ASN A 58 -4.02 -14.74 1.77
C ASN A 58 -3.97 -15.69 0.57
N ARG A 59 -5.09 -15.84 -0.17
CA ARG A 59 -5.13 -16.71 -1.37
C ARG A 59 -4.18 -16.22 -2.47
N PHE A 60 -4.04 -14.92 -2.65
CA PHE A 60 -3.11 -14.33 -3.61
C PHE A 60 -1.67 -14.66 -3.26
N LEU A 61 -1.27 -14.51 -1.99
CA LEU A 61 0.08 -14.83 -1.53
C LEU A 61 0.38 -16.32 -1.67
N ASP A 62 -0.61 -17.18 -1.46
CA ASP A 62 -0.46 -18.64 -1.57
C ASP A 62 -0.20 -19.12 -3.02
N LEU A 63 -0.43 -18.26 -4.03
CA LEU A 63 0.00 -18.52 -5.41
C LEU A 63 1.53 -18.53 -5.58
N PHE A 64 2.27 -17.97 -4.62
CA PHE A 64 3.70 -17.73 -4.75
C PHE A 64 4.51 -18.55 -3.74
N PRO A 65 5.65 -19.14 -4.15
CA PRO A 65 6.56 -19.80 -3.23
C PRO A 65 6.96 -18.87 -2.08
N ARG A 66 6.94 -19.41 -0.85
CA ARG A 66 7.23 -18.66 0.38
C ARG A 66 6.32 -17.44 0.59
N ARG A 67 5.13 -17.42 -0.03
CA ARG A 67 4.18 -16.29 0.05
C ARG A 67 4.82 -14.97 -0.38
N GLU A 68 5.72 -15.06 -1.36
CA GLU A 68 6.54 -13.94 -1.83
C GLU A 68 6.27 -13.63 -3.32
N PRO A 69 5.34 -12.69 -3.60
CA PRO A 69 4.97 -12.29 -4.95
C PRO A 69 6.02 -11.34 -5.55
N SER A 70 7.26 -11.79 -5.76
CA SER A 70 8.28 -10.92 -6.39
C SER A 70 7.77 -10.38 -7.75
N PRO A 71 8.19 -9.18 -8.19
CA PRO A 71 7.73 -8.60 -9.46
C PRO A 71 7.84 -9.57 -10.65
N ALA A 72 8.94 -10.32 -10.74
CA ALA A 72 9.15 -11.30 -11.80
C ALA A 72 8.21 -12.51 -11.71
N ARG A 73 7.86 -12.97 -10.51
CA ARG A 73 6.89 -14.07 -10.30
C ARG A 73 5.48 -13.61 -10.59
N LEU A 74 5.08 -12.44 -10.10
CA LEU A 74 3.74 -11.89 -10.32
C LEU A 74 3.48 -11.68 -11.82
N LEU A 75 4.48 -11.24 -12.59
CA LEU A 75 4.35 -11.07 -14.04
C LEU A 75 4.25 -12.39 -14.83
N ARG A 76 4.52 -13.53 -14.20
CA ARG A 76 4.29 -14.86 -14.78
C ARG A 76 2.96 -15.47 -14.36
N ALA A 77 2.26 -14.88 -13.39
CA ALA A 77 0.95 -15.37 -12.98
C ALA A 77 -0.06 -15.14 -14.11
N THR A 78 -0.87 -16.14 -14.41
CA THR A 78 -1.89 -16.00 -15.45
C THR A 78 -3.13 -15.30 -14.90
N PRO A 79 -3.96 -14.65 -15.75
CA PRO A 79 -5.23 -14.08 -15.34
C PRO A 79 -6.14 -15.09 -14.61
N GLU A 80 -6.11 -16.36 -15.00
CA GLU A 80 -6.88 -17.44 -14.40
C GLU A 80 -6.43 -17.76 -12.98
N GLN A 81 -5.12 -17.80 -12.74
CA GLN A 81 -4.56 -18.00 -11.40
C GLN A 81 -4.94 -16.86 -10.46
N LEU A 82 -4.84 -15.61 -10.94
CA LEU A 82 -5.23 -14.43 -10.16
C LEU A 82 -6.73 -14.41 -9.88
N ARG A 83 -7.56 -14.80 -10.86
CA ARG A 83 -9.01 -14.92 -10.67
C ARG A 83 -9.37 -16.02 -9.67
N ALA A 84 -8.67 -17.15 -9.69
CA ALA A 84 -8.85 -18.23 -8.72
C ALA A 84 -8.52 -17.79 -7.27
N ALA A 85 -7.61 -16.83 -7.10
CA ALA A 85 -7.36 -16.19 -5.80
C ALA A 85 -8.45 -15.18 -5.38
N GLY A 86 -9.41 -14.86 -6.26
CA GLY A 86 -10.52 -13.95 -5.99
C GLY A 86 -10.31 -12.53 -6.50
N LEU A 87 -9.34 -12.30 -7.38
CA LEU A 87 -9.16 -10.99 -8.02
C LEU A 87 -10.14 -10.83 -9.19
N SER A 88 -10.71 -9.63 -9.32
CA SER A 88 -11.39 -9.23 -10.55
C SER A 88 -10.40 -9.08 -11.70
N ARG A 89 -10.89 -9.09 -12.94
CA ARG A 89 -10.05 -8.83 -14.14
C ARG A 89 -9.30 -7.50 -14.03
N GLN A 90 -9.95 -6.49 -13.48
CA GLN A 90 -9.38 -5.16 -13.28
C GLN A 90 -8.25 -5.20 -12.24
N LYS A 91 -8.47 -5.81 -11.07
CA LYS A 91 -7.43 -5.97 -10.03
C LYS A 91 -6.24 -6.79 -10.52
N ALA A 92 -6.47 -7.85 -11.29
CA ALA A 92 -5.38 -8.60 -11.92
C ALA A 92 -4.52 -7.71 -12.83
N GLY A 93 -5.15 -6.85 -13.63
CA GLY A 93 -4.45 -5.85 -14.45
C GLY A 93 -3.65 -4.83 -13.64
N TYR A 94 -4.12 -4.46 -12.45
CA TYR A 94 -3.41 -3.55 -11.54
C TYR A 94 -2.19 -4.24 -10.91
N MET A 95 -2.34 -5.49 -10.46
CA MET A 95 -1.23 -6.27 -9.90
C MET A 95 -0.08 -6.41 -10.91
N HIS A 96 -0.40 -6.67 -12.19
CA HIS A 96 0.61 -6.69 -13.26
C HIS A 96 1.20 -5.31 -13.56
N ALA A 97 0.42 -4.23 -13.49
CA ALA A 97 0.92 -2.87 -13.67
C ALA A 97 1.94 -2.50 -12.58
N ILE A 98 1.60 -2.78 -11.31
CA ILE A 98 2.46 -2.55 -10.15
C ILE A 98 3.74 -3.38 -10.25
N ALA A 99 3.63 -4.67 -10.62
CA ALA A 99 4.80 -5.53 -10.82
C ALA A 99 5.71 -5.02 -11.96
N THR A 100 5.12 -4.55 -13.06
CA THR A 100 5.88 -3.96 -14.18
C THR A 100 6.64 -2.71 -13.73
N ALA A 101 5.97 -1.82 -12.99
CA ALA A 101 6.58 -0.63 -12.42
C ALA A 101 7.72 -0.97 -11.45
N ALA A 102 7.54 -1.97 -10.57
CA ALA A 102 8.59 -2.44 -9.67
C ALA A 102 9.79 -3.01 -10.43
N ARG A 103 9.55 -3.86 -11.44
CA ARG A 103 10.62 -4.45 -12.26
C ARG A 103 11.40 -3.41 -13.06
N GLY A 104 10.75 -2.32 -13.49
CA GLY A 104 11.41 -1.17 -14.11
C GLY A 104 12.12 -0.22 -13.13
N GLY A 105 12.13 -0.54 -11.82
CA GLY A 105 12.73 0.31 -10.80
C GLY A 105 11.97 1.60 -10.53
N ARG A 106 10.69 1.71 -10.95
CA ARG A 106 9.84 2.87 -10.62
C ARG A 106 9.57 2.94 -9.13
N LEU A 107 9.43 1.77 -8.49
CA LEU A 107 9.09 1.59 -7.06
C LEU A 107 10.32 1.30 -6.18
N ALA A 108 11.54 1.55 -6.66
CA ALA A 108 12.73 1.35 -5.86
C ALA A 108 12.78 2.37 -4.71
N ARG A 109 12.82 1.90 -3.46
CA ARG A 109 12.80 2.74 -2.25
C ARG A 109 13.80 3.89 -2.29
N SER A 110 15.05 3.61 -2.65
CA SER A 110 16.13 4.61 -2.76
C SER A 110 15.87 5.73 -3.77
N ARG A 111 14.96 5.51 -4.74
CA ARG A 111 14.53 6.55 -5.68
C ARG A 111 13.33 7.32 -5.17
N LEU A 112 12.40 6.66 -4.48
CA LEU A 112 11.20 7.29 -3.95
C LEU A 112 11.52 8.20 -2.75
N GLU A 113 12.46 7.81 -1.88
CA GLU A 113 12.90 8.62 -0.73
C GLU A 113 13.60 9.94 -1.12
N ARG A 114 13.88 10.16 -2.40
CA ARG A 114 14.49 11.40 -2.93
C ARG A 114 13.48 12.34 -3.57
N LEU A 115 12.21 11.94 -3.64
CA LEU A 115 11.15 12.75 -4.22
C LEU A 115 10.43 13.51 -3.10
N ASP A 116 9.96 14.70 -3.41
CA ASP A 116 8.94 15.36 -2.60
C ASP A 116 7.57 14.66 -2.81
N ASP A 117 6.59 15.04 -1.98
CA ASP A 117 5.28 14.41 -1.96
C ASP A 117 4.56 14.54 -3.31
N ASP A 118 4.64 15.69 -3.97
CA ASP A 118 3.99 15.94 -5.26
C ASP A 118 4.59 15.07 -6.39
N ALA A 119 5.92 15.03 -6.49
CA ALA A 119 6.60 14.19 -7.48
C ALA A 119 6.39 12.70 -7.19
N LEU A 120 6.29 12.31 -5.92
CA LEU A 120 5.98 10.94 -5.52
C LEU A 120 4.54 10.57 -5.91
N LEU A 121 3.57 11.44 -5.64
CA LEU A 121 2.18 11.26 -6.05
C LEU A 121 2.03 11.13 -7.57
N GLU A 122 2.65 12.01 -8.35
CA GLU A 122 2.65 11.94 -9.81
C GLU A 122 3.24 10.60 -10.29
N ARG A 123 4.39 10.21 -9.71
CA ARG A 123 5.07 8.97 -10.09
C ARG A 123 4.26 7.72 -9.82
N LEU A 124 3.56 7.67 -8.69
CA LEU A 124 2.72 6.54 -8.27
C LEU A 124 1.41 6.50 -9.06
N THR A 125 0.76 7.65 -9.28
CA THR A 125 -0.52 7.72 -10.01
C THR A 125 -0.38 7.44 -11.50
N ALA A 126 0.83 7.57 -12.07
CA ALA A 126 1.14 7.08 -13.42
C ALA A 126 1.02 5.55 -13.57
N ILE A 127 0.96 4.79 -12.47
CA ILE A 127 0.75 3.34 -12.49
C ILE A 127 -0.75 3.06 -12.64
N ARG A 128 -1.12 2.35 -13.72
CA ARG A 128 -2.51 1.97 -13.99
C ARG A 128 -3.16 1.31 -12.78
N GLY A 129 -4.29 1.87 -12.34
CA GLY A 129 -5.07 1.38 -11.19
C GLY A 129 -4.70 2.00 -9.85
N ILE A 130 -3.70 2.88 -9.83
CA ILE A 130 -3.29 3.63 -8.64
C ILE A 130 -3.84 5.05 -8.77
N GLY A 131 -4.92 5.32 -8.06
CA GLY A 131 -5.44 6.67 -7.90
C GLY A 131 -4.70 7.44 -6.80
N ARG A 132 -4.97 8.74 -6.71
CA ARG A 132 -4.37 9.64 -5.71
C ARG A 132 -4.48 9.08 -4.29
N TRP A 133 -5.68 8.68 -3.87
CA TRP A 133 -5.91 8.10 -2.54
C TRP A 133 -5.02 6.88 -2.27
N THR A 134 -4.87 5.97 -3.24
CA THR A 134 -4.01 4.78 -3.08
C THR A 134 -2.53 5.15 -3.00
N ALA A 135 -2.10 6.16 -3.73
CA ALA A 135 -0.73 6.68 -3.64
C ALA A 135 -0.47 7.32 -2.26
N GLU A 136 -1.41 8.11 -1.75
CA GLU A 136 -1.34 8.73 -0.42
C GLU A 136 -1.28 7.67 0.71
N MET A 137 -2.00 6.56 0.58
CA MET A 137 -1.91 5.46 1.56
C MET A 137 -0.51 4.81 1.63
N VAL A 138 0.31 4.96 0.59
CA VAL A 138 1.70 4.46 0.58
C VAL A 138 2.68 5.47 1.19
N LEU A 139 2.28 6.74 1.29
CA LEU A 139 3.06 7.82 1.91
C LEU A 139 2.98 7.80 3.45
N MET A 140 1.94 7.19 4.01
CA MET A 140 1.67 7.09 5.45
C MET A 140 2.21 5.80 6.06
#